data_AF-A0A075IE06-F1
#
_entry.id   AF-A0A075IE06-F1
#
_cell.length_a   1.000
_cell.length_b   1.000
_cell.length_c   1.000
_cell.angle_alpha   90.00
_cell.angle_beta   90.00
_cell.angle_gamma   90.00
#
_symmetry.space_group_name_H-M   'P 1'
#
loop_
_entity.id
_entity.type
_entity.pdbx_description
1 polymer ?
#
loop_
_entity_poly.entity_id
_entity_poly.type
_entity_poly.pdbx_seq_one_letter_code
_entity_poly.pdbx_strand_id
1 'polypeptide(L)'
;MFEYLLNIIGSEWMIIIFVALILLLGTNRFPEAAKKIGKIVGEYKKAKDTVEKQMKDVTKENLEVSGPVKDERQKLDAMSKTLGIDSKSKSDEELRGIIKNKIGQPENKIGQPENETQTKK
;
A
#
# COMPACT_ATOMS: atom_id res chain seq x y z
N MET A 1 -48.78 -1.08 2.15
CA MET A 1 -48.98 -0.01 3.16
C MET A 1 -47.66 0.38 3.83
N PHE A 2 -46.84 -0.59 4.28
CA PHE A 2 -45.49 -0.32 4.82
C PHE A 2 -44.48 0.25 3.79
N GLU A 3 -44.59 -0.15 2.52
CA GLU A 3 -43.78 0.40 1.40
C GLU A 3 -43.94 1.91 1.17
N TYR A 4 -45.11 2.48 1.49
CA TYR A 4 -45.33 3.93 1.42
C TYR A 4 -44.70 4.66 2.61
N LEU A 5 -44.62 3.98 3.76
CA LEU A 5 -43.85 4.45 4.91
C LEU A 5 -42.35 4.45 4.59
N LEU A 6 -41.85 3.40 3.92
CA LEU A 6 -40.45 3.20 3.52
C LEU A 6 -39.97 4.07 2.34
N ASN A 7 -40.83 4.40 1.38
CA ASN A 7 -40.46 5.33 0.30
C ASN A 7 -40.33 6.79 0.78
N ILE A 8 -40.95 7.14 1.92
CA ILE A 8 -40.69 8.38 2.66
C ILE A 8 -39.38 8.32 3.48
N ILE A 9 -38.73 7.14 3.65
CA ILE A 9 -37.55 6.89 4.52
C ILE A 9 -36.22 7.43 4.02
N GLY A 10 -36.15 8.01 2.82
CA GLY A 10 -34.92 8.66 2.36
C GLY A 10 -34.65 9.98 3.07
N SER A 11 -35.23 11.06 2.54
CA SER A 11 -34.95 12.44 2.94
C SER A 11 -35.66 12.87 4.22
N GLU A 12 -36.93 12.47 4.38
CA GLU A 12 -37.78 12.96 5.45
C GLU A 12 -37.41 12.37 6.81
N TRP A 13 -36.99 11.10 6.84
CA TRP A 13 -36.53 10.47 8.09
C TRP A 13 -35.18 11.01 8.55
N MET A 14 -34.31 11.42 7.64
CA MET A 14 -33.08 12.13 7.99
C MET A 14 -33.39 13.46 8.70
N ILE A 15 -34.43 14.18 8.27
CA ILE A 15 -34.89 15.41 8.94
C ILE A 15 -35.48 15.10 10.32
N ILE A 16 -36.31 14.06 10.46
CA ILE A 16 -36.90 13.67 11.75
C ILE A 16 -35.80 13.29 12.76
N ILE A 17 -34.83 12.48 12.33
CA ILE A 17 -33.67 12.09 13.16
C ILE A 17 -32.85 13.33 13.53
N PHE A 18 -32.61 14.24 12.58
CA PHE A 18 -31.87 15.47 12.82
C PHE A 18 -32.55 16.37 13.85
N VAL A 19 -33.88 16.55 13.74
CA VAL A 19 -34.68 17.31 14.71
C VAL A 19 -34.65 16.63 16.08
N ALA A 20 -34.81 15.31 16.15
CA ALA A 20 -34.73 14.55 17.40
C ALA A 20 -33.36 14.71 18.08
N LEU A 21 -32.26 14.67 17.30
CA LEU A 21 -30.91 14.94 17.80
C LEU A 21 -30.76 16.37 18.34
N ILE A 22 -31.30 17.37 17.63
CA ILE A 22 -31.28 18.77 18.09
C ILE A 22 -32.09 18.94 19.38
N LEU A 23 -33.23 18.25 19.52
CA LEU A 23 -34.03 18.32 20.75
C LEU A 23 -33.33 17.64 21.94
N LEU A 24 -32.64 16.51 21.71
CA LEU A 24 -31.88 15.81 22.74
C LEU A 24 -30.59 16.53 23.15
N LEU A 25 -29.80 17.00 22.18
CA LEU A 25 -28.50 17.64 22.42
C LEU A 25 -28.65 19.15 22.68
N GLY A 26 -29.75 19.75 22.24
CA GLY A 26 -29.95 21.19 22.22
C GLY A 26 -29.28 21.87 21.02
N THR A 27 -29.87 22.97 20.57
CA THR A 27 -29.38 23.81 19.45
C THR A 27 -28.01 24.44 19.69
N ASN A 28 -27.57 24.56 20.95
CA ASN A 28 -26.27 25.15 21.28
C ASN A 28 -25.12 24.14 21.22
N ARG A 29 -25.38 22.85 21.51
CA ARG A 29 -24.32 21.83 21.59
C ARG A 29 -23.97 21.22 20.24
N PHE A 30 -24.96 21.06 19.36
CA PHE A 30 -24.75 20.56 18.00
C PHE A 30 -23.73 21.40 17.20
N PRO A 31 -23.84 22.74 17.09
CA PRO A 31 -22.88 23.54 16.35
C PRO A 31 -21.50 23.59 17.02
N GLU A 32 -21.41 23.57 18.35
CA GLU A 32 -20.14 23.49 19.08
C GLU A 32 -19.40 22.18 18.79
N ALA A 33 -20.12 21.06 18.80
CA ALA A 33 -19.56 19.74 18.47
C ALA A 33 -19.09 19.68 17.01
N ALA A 34 -19.92 20.17 16.08
CA ALA A 34 -19.57 20.23 14.66
C ALA A 34 -18.31 21.10 14.41
N LYS A 35 -18.19 22.25 15.09
CA LYS A 35 -17.00 23.12 15.00
C LYS A 35 -15.74 22.40 15.49
N LYS A 36 -15.82 21.69 16.62
CA LYS A 36 -14.68 20.93 17.18
C LYS A 36 -14.27 19.79 16.26
N ILE A 37 -15.23 18.99 15.80
CA ILE A 37 -14.99 17.88 14.86
C ILE A 37 -14.41 18.42 13.55
N GLY A 38 -14.98 19.49 13.01
CA GLY A 38 -14.49 20.13 11.79
C GLY A 38 -13.05 20.65 11.93
N LYS A 39 -12.71 21.24 13.08
CA LYS A 39 -11.33 21.66 13.39
C LYS A 39 -10.38 20.47 13.42
N ILE A 40 -10.73 19.39 14.13
CA ILE A 40 -9.91 18.17 14.24
C ILE A 40 -9.72 17.54 12.85
N VAL A 41 -10.79 17.38 12.08
CA VAL A 41 -10.71 16.80 10.72
C VAL A 41 -9.88 17.70 9.80
N GLY A 42 -10.00 19.02 9.92
CA GLY A 42 -9.21 19.98 9.16
C GLY A 42 -7.72 19.92 9.49
N GLU A 43 -7.36 19.88 10.77
CA GLU A 43 -5.98 19.73 11.23
C GLU A 43 -5.40 18.36 10.85
N TYR A 44 -6.18 17.28 11.01
CA TYR A 44 -5.79 15.94 10.58
C TYR A 44 -5.54 15.87 9.07
N LYS A 45 -6.42 16.46 8.25
CA LYS A 45 -6.23 16.50 6.80
C LYS A 45 -4.95 17.26 6.43
N LYS A 46 -4.69 18.41 7.05
CA LYS A 46 -3.43 19.18 6.83
C LYS A 46 -2.20 18.38 7.23
N ALA A 47 -2.23 17.70 8.37
CA ALA A 47 -1.14 16.85 8.83
C ALA A 47 -0.92 15.68 7.85
N LYS A 48 -1.99 14.99 7.45
CA LYS A 48 -1.95 13.91 6.46
C LYS A 48 -1.37 14.39 5.13
N ASP A 49 -1.86 15.51 4.59
CA ASP A 49 -1.39 16.06 3.32
C ASP A 49 0.11 16.44 3.41
N THR A 50 0.54 17.01 4.53
CA THR A 50 1.95 17.34 4.78
C THR A 50 2.82 16.08 4.86
N VAL A 51 2.37 15.06 5.60
CA VAL A 51 3.06 13.77 5.72
C VAL A 51 3.13 13.05 4.38
N GLU A 52 2.04 13.00 3.62
CA GLU A 52 2.01 12.39 2.29
C GLU A 52 2.94 13.12 1.33
N LYS A 53 2.97 14.46 1.37
CA LYS A 53 3.89 15.27 0.58
C LYS A 53 5.35 15.01 0.97
N GLN A 54 5.67 15.03 2.26
CA GLN A 54 7.02 14.74 2.75
C GLN A 54 7.44 13.30 2.42
N MET A 55 6.56 12.31 2.56
CA MET A 55 6.86 10.93 2.18
C MET A 55 7.11 10.81 0.68
N LYS A 56 6.32 11.48 -0.17
CA LYS A 56 6.55 11.50 -1.63
C LYS A 56 7.84 12.22 -2.00
N ASP A 57 8.16 13.33 -1.33
CA ASP A 57 9.37 14.12 -1.58
C ASP A 57 10.63 13.37 -1.09
N VAL A 58 10.59 12.73 0.08
CA VAL A 58 11.68 11.87 0.60
C VAL A 58 11.84 10.59 -0.22
N THR A 59 10.75 9.99 -0.71
CA THR A 59 10.82 8.86 -1.63
C THR A 59 11.44 9.29 -2.97
N LYS A 60 11.16 10.51 -3.45
CA LYS A 60 11.79 11.07 -4.64
C LYS A 60 13.28 11.33 -4.48
N GLU A 61 13.75 11.71 -3.29
CA GLU A 61 15.15 12.10 -3.09
C GLU A 61 16.07 11.00 -2.53
N ASN A 62 15.57 9.87 -1.99
CA ASN A 62 16.49 8.88 -1.39
C ASN A 62 16.15 7.39 -1.53
N LEU A 63 15.07 6.99 -2.20
CA LEU A 63 14.79 5.57 -2.40
C LEU A 63 14.17 5.30 -3.78
N GLU A 64 14.95 4.68 -4.68
CA GLU A 64 14.43 3.78 -5.72
C GLU A 64 13.79 2.51 -5.08
N VAL A 65 13.08 2.64 -3.96
CA VAL A 65 12.27 1.56 -3.42
C VAL A 65 10.96 1.60 -4.19
N SER A 66 10.94 0.77 -5.24
CA SER A 66 9.75 0.27 -5.90
C SER A 66 8.61 0.18 -4.88
N GLY A 67 7.56 0.97 -5.09
CA GLY A 67 6.37 0.97 -4.24
C GLY A 67 5.70 -0.41 -4.19
N PRO A 68 4.48 -0.54 -3.62
CA PRO A 68 3.76 -1.81 -3.66
C PRO A 68 3.74 -2.33 -5.10
N VAL A 69 4.35 -3.50 -5.29
CA VAL A 69 4.67 -4.03 -6.60
C VAL A 69 3.38 -4.44 -7.29
N LYS A 70 2.86 -3.53 -8.12
CA LYS A 70 1.56 -3.70 -8.78
C LYS A 70 1.63 -4.72 -9.91
N ASP A 71 2.80 -4.85 -10.52
CA ASP A 71 3.01 -5.64 -11.73
C ASP A 71 3.84 -6.91 -11.46
N GLU A 72 3.48 -8.02 -12.09
CA GLU A 72 4.19 -9.30 -11.96
C GLU A 72 5.65 -9.18 -12.41
N ARG A 73 5.93 -8.39 -13.47
CA ARG A 73 7.30 -8.17 -13.95
C ARG A 73 8.17 -7.47 -12.91
N GLN A 74 7.61 -6.52 -12.17
CA GLN A 74 8.32 -5.84 -11.10
C GLN A 74 8.59 -6.75 -9.90
N LYS A 75 7.72 -7.75 -9.64
CA LYS A 75 7.95 -8.76 -8.58
C LYS A 75 9.11 -9.66 -8.95
N LEU A 76 9.15 -10.09 -10.22
CA LEU A 76 10.25 -10.87 -10.77
C LEU A 76 11.55 -10.06 -10.78
N ASP A 77 11.51 -8.76 -11.09
CA ASP A 77 12.69 -7.88 -11.03
C ASP A 77 13.22 -7.71 -9.60
N ALA A 78 12.33 -7.52 -8.61
CA ALA A 78 12.72 -7.43 -7.21
C ALA A 78 13.32 -8.74 -6.66
N MET A 79 12.73 -9.89 -7.02
CA MET A 79 13.23 -11.20 -6.63
C MET A 79 14.56 -11.54 -7.31
N SER A 80 14.69 -11.25 -8.60
CA SER A 80 15.94 -11.48 -9.35
C SER A 80 17.09 -10.63 -8.83
N LYS A 81 16.86 -9.35 -8.52
CA LYS A 81 17.85 -8.48 -7.86
C LYS A 81 18.32 -9.05 -6.52
N THR A 82 17.40 -9.53 -5.69
CA THR A 82 17.72 -10.17 -4.41
C THR A 82 18.54 -11.47 -4.59
N LEU A 83 18.28 -12.20 -5.67
CA LEU A 83 18.91 -13.48 -5.98
C LEU A 83 20.18 -13.36 -6.85
N GLY A 84 20.57 -12.15 -7.26
CA GLY A 84 21.71 -11.89 -8.14
C GLY A 84 21.52 -12.42 -9.57
N ILE A 85 20.27 -12.48 -10.06
CA ILE A 85 19.91 -12.93 -11.41
C ILE A 85 19.74 -11.71 -12.32
N ASP A 86 20.35 -11.71 -13.52
CA ASP A 86 20.13 -10.66 -14.52
C ASP A 86 18.70 -10.70 -15.09
N SER A 87 17.92 -9.65 -14.85
CA SER A 87 16.52 -9.50 -15.25
C SER A 87 16.31 -8.82 -16.60
N LYS A 88 17.33 -8.13 -17.14
CA LYS A 88 17.16 -7.25 -18.31
C LYS A 88 17.10 -8.01 -19.64
N SER A 89 17.72 -9.18 -19.70
CA SER A 89 17.88 -9.97 -20.93
C SER A 89 16.90 -11.13 -21.05
N LYS A 90 16.03 -11.34 -20.06
CA LYS A 90 15.20 -12.54 -19.93
C LYS A 90 13.71 -12.23 -19.99
N SER A 91 12.95 -13.16 -20.58
CA SER A 91 11.49 -13.13 -20.57
C SER A 91 10.93 -13.42 -19.18
N ASP A 92 9.67 -13.06 -18.95
CA ASP A 92 9.02 -13.16 -17.64
C ASP A 92 8.89 -14.62 -17.21
N GLU A 93 8.55 -15.51 -18.15
CA GLU A 93 8.50 -16.95 -17.95
C GLU A 93 9.87 -17.54 -17.59
N GLU A 94 10.93 -17.14 -18.27
CA GLU A 94 12.30 -17.60 -17.99
C GLU A 94 12.77 -17.11 -16.62
N LEU A 95 12.53 -15.84 -16.29
CA LEU A 95 12.88 -15.27 -14.99
C LEU A 95 12.17 -15.99 -13.86
N ARG A 96 10.87 -16.26 -14.03
CA ARG A 96 10.07 -17.01 -13.06
C ARG A 96 10.60 -18.43 -12.87
N GLY A 97 10.99 -19.10 -13.95
CA GLY A 97 11.62 -20.42 -13.90
C GLY A 97 12.92 -20.44 -13.11
N ILE A 98 13.82 -19.49 -13.39
CA ILE A 98 15.13 -19.39 -12.71
C ILE A 98 14.95 -19.06 -11.23
N ILE A 99 14.09 -18.10 -10.89
CA ILE A 99 13.79 -17.72 -9.50
C ILE A 99 13.21 -18.91 -8.73
N LYS A 100 12.23 -19.62 -9.31
CA LYS A 100 11.61 -20.80 -8.69
C LYS A 100 12.65 -21.91 -8.43
N ASN A 101 13.55 -22.16 -9.38
CA ASN A 101 14.59 -23.17 -9.23
C ASN A 101 15.62 -22.76 -8.15
N LYS A 102 15.98 -21.48 -8.08
CA LYS A 102 16.96 -20.97 -7.10
C LYS A 102 16.41 -20.90 -5.68
N ILE A 103 15.12 -20.60 -5.50
CA ILE A 103 14.44 -20.61 -4.19
C ILE A 103 14.08 -22.05 -3.77
N GLY A 104 13.73 -22.91 -4.73
CA GLY A 104 13.32 -24.30 -4.48
C GLY A 104 14.48 -25.26 -4.22
N GLN A 105 15.73 -24.86 -4.44
CA GLN A 105 16.90 -25.62 -4.03
C GLN A 105 17.42 -25.10 -2.68
N PRO A 106 17.47 -25.94 -1.61
CA PRO A 106 18.25 -25.59 -0.44
C PRO A 106 19.70 -25.41 -0.86
N GLU A 107 20.31 -24.28 -0.49
CA GLU A 107 21.70 -23.98 -0.78
C GLU A 107 22.60 -25.13 -0.36
N ASN A 108 23.12 -25.88 -1.33
CA ASN A 108 24.26 -26.72 -1.07
C ASN A 108 25.04 -27.01 -2.34
N LYS A 109 25.64 -25.99 -2.97
CA LYS A 109 26.89 -26.06 -3.76
C LYS A 109 27.46 -24.66 -4.05
N ILE A 110 28.24 -24.08 -3.14
CA ILE A 110 29.36 -23.21 -3.54
C ILE A 110 30.55 -23.48 -2.62
N GLY A 111 31.57 -24.06 -3.21
CA GLY A 111 32.84 -24.41 -2.59
C GLY A 111 33.75 -25.01 -3.64
N GLN A 112 33.98 -24.26 -4.73
CA GLN A 112 35.19 -24.43 -5.53
C GLN A 112 36.19 -23.38 -5.06
N PRO A 113 37.47 -23.75 -4.98
CA PRO A 113 38.45 -22.87 -5.59
C PRO A 113 39.25 -23.60 -6.64
N GLU A 114 39.45 -22.86 -7.71
CA GLU A 114 40.29 -23.09 -8.86
C GLU A 114 41.78 -23.02 -8.44
N ASN A 115 42.65 -23.83 -9.03
CA ASN A 115 43.81 -23.37 -9.82
C ASN A 115 44.89 -24.45 -10.02
N GLU A 116 45.14 -24.72 -11.32
CA GLU A 116 46.44 -24.70 -12.01
C GLU A 116 47.66 -25.37 -11.34
N THR A 117 48.26 -26.36 -12.01
CA THR A 117 49.50 -26.20 -12.81
C THR A 117 50.15 -27.57 -13.10
N GLN A 118 50.61 -27.69 -14.34
CA GLN A 118 51.35 -28.80 -14.94
C GLN A 118 52.64 -29.17 -14.18
N THR A 119 53.07 -30.44 -14.23
CA THR A 119 54.39 -30.95 -14.69
C THR A 119 54.86 -32.22 -13.97
N LYS A 120 54.86 -33.33 -14.72
CA LYS A 120 56.03 -34.16 -15.03
C LYS A 120 57.05 -34.45 -13.90
N LYS A 121 56.98 -35.64 -13.28
CA LYS A 121 58.06 -36.65 -13.30
C LYS A 121 57.60 -37.97 -12.70
#